data_AF-A0A957D8V4-F1
#
_entry.id   AF-A0A957D8V4-F1
#
_cell.length_a   1.000
_cell.length_b   1.000
_cell.length_c   1.000
_cell.angle_alpha   90.00
_cell.angle_beta   90.00
_cell.angle_gamma   90.00
#
_symmetry.space_group_name_H-M   'P 1'
#
loop_
_entity.id
_entity.type
_entity.pdbx_description
1 polymer ?
#
loop_
_entity_poly.entity_id
_entity_poly.type
_entity_poly.pdbx_seq_one_letter_code
_entity_poly.pdbx_strand_id
1 'polypeptide(L)' 'MEFEERVKRLTLTEMHNIETHYYAALETSHGSGDHWILMPVLDKYGFRTNSPDGAMNLAEEIITYWYRTSE' A
#
# COMPACT_ATOMS: atom_id res chain seq x y z
N MET A 1 0.95 -16.37 6.80
CA MET A 1 -0.15 -15.81 5.99
C MET A 1 0.48 -15.33 4.72
N GLU A 2 0.08 -15.92 3.60
CA GLU A 2 0.62 -15.56 2.29
C GLU A 2 0.13 -14.15 1.91
N PHE A 3 0.93 -13.42 1.12
CA PHE A 3 0.64 -12.05 0.69
C PHE A 3 -0.79 -11.91 0.16
N GLU A 4 -1.16 -12.82 -0.75
CA GLU A 4 -2.46 -12.88 -1.41
C GLU A 4 -3.64 -13.01 -0.45
N GLU A 5 -3.54 -13.89 0.55
CA GLU A 5 -4.59 -14.06 1.57
C GLU A 5 -4.77 -12.80 2.41
N ARG A 6 -3.68 -12.08 2.66
CA ARG A 6 -3.72 -10.83 3.41
C ARG A 6 -4.38 -9.72 2.60
N VAL A 7 -4.04 -9.59 1.32
CA VAL A 7 -4.68 -8.60 0.44
C VAL A 7 -6.18 -8.88 0.32
N LYS A 8 -6.61 -10.13 0.14
CA LYS A 8 -8.05 -10.50 0.07
C LYS A 8 -8.85 -10.20 1.33
N ARG A 9 -8.18 -10.06 2.48
CA ARG A 9 -8.83 -9.74 3.76
C ARG A 9 -8.99 -8.24 3.99
N LEU A 10 -8.37 -7.39 3.16
CA LEU A 10 -8.54 -5.95 3.24
C LEU A 10 -9.99 -5.59 2.92
N THR A 11 -10.59 -4.81 3.81
CA THR A 11 -11.87 -4.16 3.54
C THR A 11 -11.70 -3.03 2.53
N LEU A 12 -12.80 -2.61 1.89
CA LEU A 12 -12.79 -1.46 0.98
C LEU A 12 -12.23 -0.19 1.63
N THR A 13 -12.52 0.06 2.91
CA THR A 13 -12.01 1.23 3.64
C THR A 13 -10.50 1.15 3.86
N GLU A 14 -9.97 -0.02 4.17
CA GLU A 14 -8.52 -0.23 4.34
C GLU A 14 -7.79 -0.11 3.02
N MET A 15 -8.36 -0.66 1.95
CA MET A 15 -7.84 -0.54 0.59
C MET A 15 -7.80 0.93 0.16
N HIS A 16 -8.90 1.67 0.33
CA HIS A 16 -8.96 3.08 -0.01
C HIS A 16 -7.97 3.93 0.80
N ASN A 17 -7.70 3.56 2.06
CA ASN A 17 -6.68 4.21 2.87
C ASN A 17 -5.27 3.99 2.30
N ILE A 18 -4.94 2.78 1.84
CA ILE A 18 -3.66 2.48 1.17
C ILE A 18 -3.55 3.29 -0.14
N GLU A 19 -4.58 3.29 -0.98
CA GLU A 19 -4.61 4.06 -2.23
C GLU A 19 -4.39 5.55 -2.00
N THR A 20 -5.09 6.13 -1.03
CA THR A 20 -5.00 7.57 -0.71
C THR A 20 -3.55 7.98 -0.44
N HIS A 21 -2.83 7.18 0.36
CA HIS A 21 -1.44 7.47 0.70
C HIS A 21 -0.47 7.14 -0.43
N TYR A 22 -0.77 6.11 -1.23
CA TYR A 22 0.01 5.80 -2.42
C TYR A 22 -0.06 6.93 -3.46
N TYR A 23 -1.25 7.44 -3.75
CA TYR A 23 -1.42 8.56 -4.69
C TYR A 23 -0.84 9.86 -4.15
N ALA A 24 -0.99 10.14 -2.85
CA ALA A 24 -0.32 11.28 -2.23
C ALA A 24 1.21 11.18 -2.39
N ALA A 25 1.80 10.00 -2.18
CA ALA A 25 3.22 9.79 -2.40
C ALA A 25 3.63 9.98 -3.86
N LEU A 26 2.84 9.50 -4.84
CA LEU A 26 3.07 9.71 -6.28
C LEU A 26 3.06 11.19 -6.70
N GLU A 27 2.20 12.00 -6.10
CA GLU A 27 2.08 13.43 -6.41
C GLU A 27 3.19 14.29 -5.80
N THR A 28 4.02 13.72 -4.93
CA THR A 28 5.13 14.42 -4.27
C THR A 28 6.49 14.02 -4.82
N SER A 29 7.50 14.86 -4.57
CA SER A 29 8.87 14.53 -4.96
C SER A 29 9.34 13.26 -4.27
N HIS A 30 10.07 12.43 -5.02
CA HIS A 30 10.62 11.18 -4.52
C HIS A 30 11.41 11.36 -3.21
N GLY A 31 11.08 10.58 -2.18
CA GLY A 31 11.69 10.68 -0.84
C GLY A 31 11.12 11.79 0.07
N SER A 32 10.01 12.41 -0.33
CA SER A 32 9.22 13.33 0.52
C SER A 32 8.65 12.62 1.76
N GLY A 33 8.12 13.40 2.71
CA GLY A 33 7.43 12.88 3.89
C GLY A 33 6.32 11.88 3.58
N ASP A 34 5.61 12.03 2.46
CA ASP A 34 4.50 11.14 2.08
C ASP A 34 4.98 9.73 1.73
N HIS A 35 6.17 9.59 1.14
CA HIS A 35 6.79 8.28 0.90
C HIS A 35 7.11 7.57 2.23
N TRP A 36 7.47 8.32 3.27
CA TRP A 36 7.71 7.79 4.61
C TRP A 36 6.43 7.50 5.38
N ILE A 37 5.33 8.19 5.09
CA ILE A 37 4.00 7.96 5.70
C ILE A 37 3.36 6.69 5.12
N LEU A 38 3.64 6.34 3.86
CA LEU A 38 3.14 5.10 3.27
C LEU A 38 3.61 3.83 4.01
N MET A 39 4.85 3.84 4.52
CA MET A 39 5.42 2.72 5.28
C MET A 39 4.61 2.32 6.53
N PRO A 40 4.31 3.22 7.49
CA PRO A 40 3.48 2.89 8.65
C PRO A 40 2.02 2.58 8.30
N VAL A 41 1.49 3.12 7.19
CA VAL A 41 0.16 2.74 6.69
C VAL A 41 0.15 1.27 6.26
N LEU A 42 1.16 0.82 5.52
CA LEU A 42 1.29 -0.57 5.11
C LEU A 42 1.55 -1.52 6.31
N ASP A 43 2.41 -1.13 7.25
CA ASP A 43 2.70 -1.94 8.45
C ASP A 43 1.46 -2.13 9.34
N LYS A 44 0.57 -1.14 9.41
CA LYS A 44 -0.73 -1.25 10.11
C LYS A 44 -1.57 -2.45 9.62
N TYR A 45 -1.47 -2.77 8.34
CA TYR A 45 -2.15 -3.92 7.73
C TYR A 45 -1.26 -5.17 7.65
N GLY A 46 -0.06 -5.08 8.21
CA GLY A 46 0.96 -6.13 8.30
C GLY A 46 1.74 -6.36 7.01
N PHE A 47 1.82 -5.35 6.15
CA PHE A 47 2.70 -5.31 4.99
C PHE A 47 3.96 -4.51 5.36
N ARG A 48 5.04 -5.23 5.69
CA ARG A 48 6.30 -4.61 6.10
C ARG A 48 7.18 -4.32 4.90
N THR A 49 7.81 -3.16 4.95
CA THR A 49 8.76 -2.66 3.95
C THR A 49 9.92 -2.02 4.70
N ASN A 50 11.12 -2.09 4.10
CA ASN A 50 12.35 -1.54 4.68
C ASN A 50 12.81 -0.25 3.99
N SER A 51 12.07 0.25 3.00
CA SER A 51 12.41 1.48 2.28
C SER A 51 11.17 2.15 1.70
N PRO A 52 11.21 3.49 1.48
CA PRO A 52 10.11 4.19 0.83
C PRO A 52 9.81 3.63 -0.57
N ASP A 53 10.82 3.27 -1.35
CA ASP A 53 10.64 2.65 -2.68
C ASP A 53 9.97 1.28 -2.60
N GLY A 54 10.36 0.48 -1.58
CA GLY A 54 9.71 -0.79 -1.30
C GLY A 54 8.25 -0.60 -0.90
N ALA A 55 7.93 0.49 -0.20
CA ALA A 55 6.55 0.84 0.13
C ALA A 55 5.72 1.21 -1.10
N MET A 56 6.30 1.98 -2.03
CA MET A 56 5.63 2.33 -3.29
C MET A 56 5.31 1.07 -4.11
N ASN A 57 6.32 0.23 -4.35
CA ASN A 57 6.14 -0.99 -5.14
C ASN A 57 5.13 -1.95 -4.47
N LEU A 58 5.21 -2.09 -3.14
CA LEU A 58 4.31 -2.97 -2.40
C LEU A 58 2.87 -2.43 -2.39
N ALA A 59 2.67 -1.12 -2.25
CA ALA A 59 1.35 -0.51 -2.33
C ALA A 59 0.74 -0.71 -3.73
N GLU A 60 1.52 -0.48 -4.79
CA GLU A 60 1.07 -0.72 -6.17
C GLU A 60 0.66 -2.19 -6.40
N GLU A 61 1.45 -3.14 -5.89
CA GLU A 61 1.15 -4.58 -5.99
C GLU A 61 -0.14 -4.94 -5.25
N ILE A 62 -0.33 -4.41 -4.04
CA ILE A 62 -1.56 -4.60 -3.23
C ILE A 62 -2.78 -4.06 -3.99
N ILE A 63 -2.71 -2.82 -4.46
CA ILE A 63 -3.80 -2.15 -5.21
C ILE A 63 -4.17 -2.99 -6.43
N THR A 64 -3.19 -3.35 -7.24
CA THR A 64 -3.39 -4.13 -8.47
C THR A 64 -4.02 -5.48 -8.19
N TYR A 65 -3.51 -6.22 -7.20
CA TYR A 65 -4.03 -7.53 -6.84
C TYR A 65 -5.46 -7.46 -6.27
N TRP A 66 -5.73 -6.47 -5.42
CA TRP A 66 -7.04 -6.32 -4.78
C TRP A 66 -8.15 -6.10 -5.81
N TYR A 67 -7.95 -5.21 -6.78
CA TYR A 67 -8.94 -5.01 -7.85
C TYR A 67 -9.07 -6.21 -8.78
N ARG A 68 -7.95 -6.86 -9.16
CA ARG A 68 -8.00 -8.07 -10.00
C ARG A 68 -8.81 -9.21 -9.39
N THR A 69 -8.89 -9.27 -8.06
CA THR A 69 -9.62 -10.33 -7.34
C THR A 69 -11.01 -9.92 -6.88
N SER A 70 -11.37 -8.65 -7.05
CA SER A 70 -12.69 -8.11 -6.74
C SER A 70 -13.64 -8.10 -7.94
N GLU A 71 -13.12 -8.36 -9.15
CA GLU A 71 -13.86 -8.68 -10.38
C GLU A 71 -14.24 -10.17 -10.45
#